data_AF-A0A1T4K0T4-F1
#
_entry.id   AF-A0A1T4K0T4-F1
#
_cell.length_a   1.000
_cell.length_b   1.000
_cell.length_c   1.000
_cell.angle_alpha   90.00
_cell.angle_beta   90.00
_cell.angle_gamma   90.00
#
_symmetry.space_group_name_H-M   'P 1'
#
loop_
_entity.id
_entity.type
_entity.pdbx_description
1 polymer ?
#
loop_
_entity_poly.entity_id
_entity_poly.type
_entity_poly.pdbx_seq_one_letter_code
_entity_poly.pdbx_strand_id
1 'polypeptide(L)' 'MTNEKAIKALRQIKTYCAATMLDELDYVLQVMEKLEKSGIKNPLETDFTKLQEK' A
#
# COMPACT_ATOMS: atom_id res chain seq x y z
N MET A 1 0.69 11.27 -2.46
CA MET A 1 -0.37 10.32 -2.01
C MET A 1 0.21 9.51 -0.86
N THR A 2 -0.41 9.48 0.32
CA THR A 2 0.09 8.71 1.49
C THR A 2 -0.44 7.28 1.47
N ASN A 3 0.24 6.34 2.15
CA ASN A 3 -0.28 4.97 2.25
C ASN A 3 -1.65 4.91 2.92
N GLU A 4 -1.88 5.67 3.99
CA GLU A 4 -3.17 5.68 4.70
C GLU A 4 -4.33 6.07 3.76
N LYS A 5 -4.11 7.09 2.91
CA LYS A 5 -5.11 7.51 1.92
C LYS A 5 -5.35 6.43 0.87
N ALA A 6 -4.29 5.78 0.39
CA ALA A 6 -4.38 4.68 -0.56
C ALA A 6 -5.09 3.45 0.04
N ILE A 7 -4.72 3.03 1.27
CA ILE A 7 -5.36 1.92 1.99
C ILE A 7 -6.84 2.17 2.16
N LYS A 8 -7.24 3.39 2.57
CA LYS A 8 -8.65 3.76 2.72
C LYS A 8 -9.41 3.63 1.40
N ALA A 9 -8.85 4.13 0.30
CA ALA A 9 -9.47 4.04 -1.01
C ALA A 9 -9.57 2.58 -1.51
N LEU A 10 -8.49 1.80 -1.37
CA LEU A 10 -8.45 0.39 -1.77
C LEU A 10 -9.44 -0.47 -0.98
N ARG A 11 -9.59 -0.25 0.33
CA ARG A 11 -10.61 -0.92 1.16
C ARG A 11 -12.03 -0.60 0.70
N GLN A 12 -12.29 0.63 0.28
CA GLN A 12 -13.60 1.00 -0.30
C GLN A 12 -13.82 0.33 -1.66
N ILE A 13 -12.79 0.26 -2.50
CA ILE A 13 -12.86 -0.39 -3.81
C ILE A 13 -13.05 -1.90 -3.69
N LYS A 14 -12.50 -2.54 -2.63
CA LYS A 14 -12.63 -3.99 -2.38
C LYS A 14 -14.08 -4.45 -2.36
N THR A 15 -14.99 -3.65 -1.83
CA THR A 15 -16.43 -3.91 -1.82
C THR A 15 -17.09 -4.01 -3.20
N TYR A 16 -16.44 -3.49 -4.24
CA TYR A 16 -16.97 -3.39 -5.60
C TYR A 16 -16.14 -4.17 -6.64
N CYS A 17 -15.04 -4.81 -6.23
CA CYS A 17 -14.20 -5.59 -7.13
C CYS A 17 -14.79 -6.96 -7.44
N ALA A 18 -14.53 -7.46 -8.65
CA ALA A 18 -14.82 -8.83 -9.00
C ALA A 18 -14.02 -9.80 -8.11
N ALA A 19 -14.61 -10.95 -7.78
CA ALA A 19 -13.99 -11.96 -6.92
C ALA A 19 -12.60 -12.38 -7.42
N THR A 20 -12.41 -12.43 -8.74
CA THR A 20 -11.14 -12.79 -9.40
C THR A 20 -10.01 -11.79 -9.18
N MET A 21 -10.28 -10.61 -8.62
CA MET A 21 -9.29 -9.55 -8.38
C MET A 21 -9.07 -9.29 -6.88
N LEU A 22 -9.76 -10.03 -6.00
CA LEU A 22 -9.69 -9.80 -4.56
C LEU A 22 -8.33 -10.16 -3.99
N ASP A 23 -7.69 -11.21 -4.51
CA ASP A 23 -6.38 -11.67 -4.05
C ASP A 23 -5.28 -10.65 -4.39
N GLU A 24 -5.29 -10.11 -5.61
CA GLU A 24 -4.37 -9.05 -6.03
C GLU A 24 -4.60 -7.78 -5.22
N LEU A 25 -5.87 -7.42 -4.97
CA LEU A 25 -6.19 -6.24 -4.17
C LEU A 25 -5.75 -6.40 -2.70
N ASP A 26 -5.91 -7.60 -2.13
CA ASP A 26 -5.45 -7.91 -0.78
C ASP A 26 -3.93 -7.93 -0.68
N TYR A 27 -3.23 -8.42 -1.71
CA TYR A 27 -1.78 -8.31 -1.79
C TYR A 27 -1.33 -6.84 -1.75
N VAL A 28 -1.94 -5.98 -2.58
CA VAL A 28 -1.60 -4.55 -2.61
C VAL A 28 -1.88 -3.88 -1.26
N LEU A 29 -3.01 -4.18 -0.62
CA LEU A 29 -3.30 -3.68 0.73
C LEU A 29 -2.21 -4.07 1.74
N GLN A 30 -1.78 -5.34 1.73
CA GLN A 30 -0.71 -5.82 2.62
C GLN A 30 0.62 -5.11 2.36
N VAL A 31 0.98 -4.87 1.10
CA VAL A 31 2.19 -4.12 0.73
C VAL A 31 2.12 -2.70 1.29
N MET A 32 1.01 -2.00 1.09
CA MET A 32 0.84 -0.62 1.57
C MET A 32 0.89 -0.53 3.10
N GLU A 33 0.28 -1.49 3.81
CA GLU A 33 0.37 -1.57 5.28
C GLU A 33 1.79 -1.86 5.77
N LYS A 34 2.55 -2.71 5.06
CA LYS A 34 3.93 -3.00 5.40
C LYS A 34 4.81 -1.75 5.24
N LEU A 35 4.65 -1.01 4.14
CA LEU A 35 5.37 0.25 3.90
C LEU A 35 5.06 1.27 5.00
N GLU A 36 3.80 1.40 5.39
CA GLU A 36 3.36 2.28 6.46
C GLU A 36 3.99 1.92 7.81
N LYS A 37 3.99 0.63 8.16
CA LYS A 37 4.62 0.09 9.39
C LYS A 37 6.14 0.27 9.38
N SER A 38 6.77 0.25 8.21
CA SER A 38 8.20 0.53 8.02
C SER A 38 8.53 2.03 8.03
N GLY A 39 7.55 2.91 8.25
CA GLY A 39 7.74 4.36 8.31
C GLY A 39 7.77 5.05 6.95
N ILE A 40 7.53 4.33 5.85
CA ILE A 40 7.60 4.85 4.48
C ILE A 40 6.25 5.43 4.09
N LYS A 41 5.95 6.67 4.49
CA LYS A 41 4.63 7.30 4.35
C LYS A 41 4.21 7.60 2.90
N ASN A 42 5.17 7.99 2.06
CA ASN A 42 4.96 8.34 0.65
C ASN A 42 5.91 7.52 -0.24
N PRO A 43 5.56 6.27 -0.60
CA PRO A 43 6.47 5.37 -1.32
C PRO A 43 6.98 5.96 -2.64
N LEU A 44 6.12 6.63 -3.40
CA LEU A 44 6.49 7.19 -4.70
C LEU A 44 7.47 8.37 -4.63
N GLU A 45 7.54 9.04 -3.47
CA GLU A 45 8.46 10.15 -3.21
C GLU A 45 9.67 9.71 -2.38
N THR A 46 9.66 8.47 -1.88
CA THR A 46 10.73 7.92 -1.05
C THR A 46 11.85 7.39 -1.93
N ASP A 47 13.06 7.87 -1.68
CA ASP A 47 14.27 7.32 -2.30
C ASP A 47 14.72 6.06 -1.55
N PHE A 48 14.30 4.90 -2.05
CA PHE A 48 14.63 3.61 -1.43
C PHE A 48 16.11 3.25 -1.51
N THR A 49 16.89 3.88 -2.38
CA THR A 49 18.34 3.62 -2.46
C THR A 49 19.08 4.16 -1.24
N LYS A 50 18.51 5.18 -0.60
CA LYS A 50 19.05 5.81 0.62
C LYS A 50 18.60 5.13 1.92
N LEU A 51 17.76 4.10 1.84
CA LEU A 51 17.29 3.33 2.99
C LEU A 51 18.21 2.14 3.34
N GLN A 52 19.37 2.00 2.70
CA GLN A 52 20.29 0.87 2.87
C GLN A 52 21.03 0.80 4.22
N GLU A 53 20.72 1.64 5.20
CA GLU A 53 21.41 1.63 6.49
C GLU A 53 20.42 1.47 7.65
N LYS A 54 20.23 0.22 8.10
CA LYS A 54 19.91 -0.14 9.49
C LYS A 54 20.12 -1.62 9.75
#